data_AF-A0A1S2H085-F1
#
_entry.id   AF-A0A1S2H085-F1
#
_cell.length_a   1.000
_cell.length_b   1.000
_cell.length_c   1.000
_cell.angle_alpha   90.00
_cell.angle_beta   90.00
_cell.angle_gamma   90.00
#
_symmetry.space_group_name_H-M   'P 1'
#
loop_
_entity.id
_entity.type
_entity.pdbx_description
1 polymer ?
#
loop_
_entity_poly.entity_id
_entity_poly.type
_entity_poly.pdbx_seq_one_letter_code
_entity_poly.pdbx_strand_id
1 'polypeptide(L)'
;MPVFDYSPAVAADPEVYRIHAREESYPNSVAERAEIKRVDDAVFDRVRIYENSLVDSSGALIEHGAALVKDATSIERAVREDVKYELDSSRVDLKKAAERYTALRSRAQEQIDALERLAREAEWLAEKANDPYAAYRALVVRYPALSKKY
;
A
#
# COMPACT_ATOMS: atom_id res chain seq x y z
N MET A 1 14.20 -34.57 -19.13
CA MET A 1 14.12 -33.92 -17.81
C MET A 1 14.08 -32.42 -18.06
N PRO A 2 13.03 -31.69 -17.64
CA PRO A 2 13.06 -30.24 -17.68
C PRO A 2 14.15 -29.79 -16.71
N VAL A 3 15.10 -28.99 -17.20
CA VAL A 3 16.08 -28.31 -16.36
C VAL A 3 15.35 -27.11 -15.77
N PHE A 4 14.80 -27.26 -14.58
CA PHE A 4 14.23 -26.13 -13.85
C PHE A 4 15.38 -25.20 -13.46
N ASP A 5 15.25 -23.93 -13.82
CA ASP A 5 16.19 -22.89 -13.41
C ASP A 5 16.04 -22.67 -11.90
N TYR A 6 16.98 -23.20 -11.11
CA TYR A 6 17.00 -23.11 -9.65
C TYR A 6 17.45 -21.72 -9.16
N SER A 7 16.97 -20.66 -9.81
CA SER A 7 17.17 -19.31 -9.32
C SER A 7 16.44 -19.16 -7.97
N PRO A 8 17.02 -18.43 -7.00
CA PRO A 8 16.37 -18.18 -5.71
C PRO A 8 14.95 -17.59 -5.84
N ALA A 9 14.65 -16.89 -6.94
CA ALA A 9 13.34 -16.33 -7.22
C ALA A 9 12.32 -17.38 -7.69
N VAL A 10 12.76 -18.38 -8.47
CA VAL A 10 11.92 -19.52 -8.90
C VAL A 10 11.63 -20.43 -7.71
N ALA A 11 12.62 -20.66 -6.86
CA ALA A 11 12.45 -21.41 -5.62
C ALA A 11 11.57 -20.69 -4.59
N ALA A 12 11.35 -19.39 -4.72
CA ALA A 12 10.54 -18.60 -3.78
C ALA A 12 9.09 -18.42 -4.26
N ASP A 13 8.79 -18.73 -5.52
CA ASP A 13 7.47 -18.55 -6.14
C ASP A 13 6.44 -19.54 -5.54
N PRO A 14 5.35 -19.06 -4.92
CA PRO A 14 4.32 -19.93 -4.36
C PRO A 14 3.67 -20.86 -5.38
N GLU A 15 3.55 -20.43 -6.64
CA GLU A 15 2.99 -21.26 -7.71
C GLU A 15 3.92 -22.44 -8.05
N VAL A 16 5.24 -22.19 -8.06
CA VAL A 16 6.25 -23.22 -8.31
C VAL A 16 6.24 -24.27 -7.21
N TYR A 17 6.11 -23.87 -5.94
CA TYR A 17 5.94 -24.82 -4.83
C TYR A 17 4.70 -25.71 -4.99
N ARG A 18 3.57 -25.11 -5.39
CA ARG A 18 2.30 -25.82 -5.59
C ARG A 18 2.37 -26.79 -6.78
N ILE A 19 3.10 -26.43 -7.84
CA ILE A 19 3.35 -27.30 -8.99
C ILE A 19 4.26 -28.46 -8.58
N HIS A 20 5.38 -28.19 -7.89
CA HIS A 20 6.29 -29.25 -7.44
C HIS A 20 5.62 -30.29 -6.54
N ALA A 21 4.76 -29.85 -5.60
CA ALA A 21 4.00 -30.77 -4.74
C ALA A 21 2.97 -31.62 -5.53
N ARG A 22 2.60 -31.24 -6.76
CA ARG A 22 1.71 -32.01 -7.62
C ARG A 22 2.46 -32.93 -8.58
N GLU A 23 3.72 -32.60 -8.87
CA GLU A 23 4.59 -33.39 -9.76
C GLU A 23 5.43 -34.43 -9.02
N GLU A 24 5.51 -34.34 -7.68
CA GLU A 24 6.24 -35.29 -6.85
C GLU A 24 5.56 -36.67 -6.81
N SER A 25 6.38 -37.73 -6.71
CA SER A 25 5.88 -39.09 -6.66
C SER A 25 5.58 -39.50 -5.22
N TYR A 26 4.33 -39.87 -4.97
CA TYR A 26 3.85 -40.27 -3.64
C TYR A 26 3.60 -41.78 -3.54
N PRO A 27 3.80 -42.40 -2.36
CA PRO A 27 3.63 -43.84 -2.17
C PRO A 27 2.17 -44.31 -2.31
N ASN A 28 1.19 -43.41 -2.15
CA ASN A 28 -0.23 -43.66 -2.40
C ASN A 28 -1.00 -42.33 -2.48
N SER A 29 -2.26 -42.41 -2.92
CA SER A 29 -3.16 -41.25 -3.09
C SER A 29 -3.61 -40.59 -1.78
N VAL A 30 -3.41 -41.23 -0.62
CA VAL A 30 -3.68 -40.60 0.68
C VAL A 30 -2.53 -39.68 1.05
N ALA A 31 -1.29 -40.13 0.88
CA ALA A 31 -0.08 -39.35 1.11
C ALA A 31 -0.01 -38.14 0.17
N GLU A 32 -0.29 -38.34 -1.12
CA GLU A 32 -0.37 -37.26 -2.12
C GLU A 32 -1.35 -36.16 -1.71
N ARG A 33 -2.60 -36.53 -1.38
CA ARG A 33 -3.63 -35.56 -0.99
C ARG A 33 -3.27 -34.81 0.28
N ALA A 34 -2.68 -35.50 1.25
CA ALA A 34 -2.24 -34.88 2.50
C ALA A 34 -1.14 -33.84 2.25
N GLU A 35 -0.17 -34.16 1.39
CA GLU A 35 0.96 -33.28 1.10
C GLU A 35 0.56 -32.08 0.25
N ILE A 36 -0.21 -32.29 -0.83
CA ILE A 36 -0.75 -31.18 -1.64
C ILE A 36 -1.56 -30.22 -0.78
N LYS A 37 -2.41 -30.75 0.10
CA LYS A 37 -3.19 -29.93 1.03
C LYS A 37 -2.28 -29.13 1.96
N ARG A 38 -1.27 -29.76 2.56
CA ARG A 38 -0.32 -29.10 3.46
C ARG A 38 0.40 -27.94 2.77
N VAL A 39 0.82 -28.12 1.52
CA VAL A 39 1.52 -27.09 0.73
C VAL A 39 0.56 -25.97 0.34
N ASP A 40 -0.64 -26.30 -0.14
CA ASP A 40 -1.65 -25.30 -0.50
C ASP A 40 -2.04 -24.47 0.74
N ASP A 41 -2.32 -25.10 1.89
CA ASP A 41 -2.65 -24.41 3.15
C ASP A 41 -1.52 -23.44 3.57
N ALA A 42 -0.26 -23.88 3.50
CA ALA A 42 0.88 -23.03 3.84
C ALA A 42 1.04 -21.83 2.89
N VAL A 43 0.79 -22.02 1.60
CA VAL A 43 0.80 -20.91 0.62
C VAL A 43 -0.35 -19.95 0.88
N PHE A 44 -1.55 -20.45 1.12
CA PHE A 44 -2.71 -19.61 1.41
C PHE A 44 -2.55 -18.81 2.69
N ASP A 45 -1.99 -19.39 3.75
CA ASP A 45 -1.73 -18.67 5.00
C ASP A 45 -0.76 -17.49 4.78
N ARG A 46 0.24 -17.65 3.92
CA ARG A 46 1.18 -16.56 3.58
C ARG A 46 0.51 -15.45 2.79
N VAL A 47 -0.30 -15.81 1.80
CA VAL A 47 -1.08 -14.83 1.03
C VAL A 47 -2.05 -14.10 1.94
N ARG A 48 -2.70 -14.80 2.88
CA ARG A 48 -3.61 -14.22 3.88
C ARG A 48 -2.91 -13.25 4.83
N ILE A 49 -1.68 -13.54 5.25
CA ILE A 49 -0.86 -12.59 6.03
C ILE A 49 -0.58 -11.34 5.21
N TYR A 50 -0.25 -11.49 3.92
CA TYR A 50 -0.04 -10.36 3.02
C TYR A 50 -1.33 -9.54 2.80
N GLU A 51 -2.47 -10.19 2.58
CA GLU A 51 -3.78 -9.55 2.49
C GLU A 51 -4.11 -8.71 3.73
N ASN A 52 -3.91 -9.28 4.92
CA ASN A 52 -4.11 -8.53 6.17
C ASN A 52 -3.19 -7.31 6.24
N SER A 53 -1.94 -7.42 5.79
CA SER A 53 -1.03 -6.27 5.75
C SER A 53 -1.49 -5.18 4.79
N LEU A 54 -2.15 -5.54 3.68
CA LEU A 54 -2.76 -4.57 2.75
C LEU A 54 -3.96 -3.88 3.40
N VAL A 55 -4.79 -4.62 4.13
CA VAL A 55 -5.92 -4.06 4.89
C VAL A 55 -5.44 -3.09 5.96
N ASP A 56 -4.45 -3.48 6.76
CA ASP A 56 -3.87 -2.62 7.80
C ASP A 56 -3.27 -1.34 7.20
N SER A 57 -2.52 -1.47 6.09
CA SER A 57 -1.95 -0.33 5.37
C SER A 57 -3.05 0.60 4.83
N SER A 58 -4.14 0.03 4.32
CA SER A 58 -5.29 0.81 3.84
C SER A 58 -6.00 1.55 4.97
N GLY A 59 -6.15 0.92 6.14
CA GLY A 59 -6.70 1.55 7.34
C GLY A 59 -5.88 2.76 7.79
N ALA A 60 -4.55 2.58 7.89
CA ALA A 60 -3.63 3.68 8.22
C ALA A 60 -3.69 4.82 7.20
N LEU A 61 -3.83 4.49 5.91
CA LEU A 61 -3.94 5.48 4.84
C LEU A 61 -5.25 6.29 4.95
N ILE A 62 -6.36 5.65 5.29
CA ILE A 62 -7.65 6.32 5.53
C ILE A 62 -7.55 7.28 6.71
N GLU A 63 -6.97 6.85 7.83
CA GLU A 63 -6.78 7.68 9.02
C GLU A 63 -5.92 8.91 8.72
N HIS A 64 -4.79 8.71 8.02
CA HIS A 64 -3.91 9.78 7.61
C HIS A 64 -4.61 10.74 6.62
N GLY A 65 -5.34 10.20 5.64
CA GLY A 65 -6.12 11.00 4.69
C GLY A 65 -7.17 11.86 5.36
N ALA A 66 -7.87 11.33 6.38
CA ALA A 66 -8.84 12.09 7.16
C ALA A 66 -8.19 13.27 7.92
N ALA A 67 -6.99 13.06 8.47
CA ALA A 67 -6.21 14.13 9.10
C ALA A 67 -5.82 15.23 8.10
N LEU A 68 -5.31 14.85 6.92
CA LEU A 68 -4.94 15.81 5.87
C LEU A 68 -6.13 16.64 5.37
N VAL A 69 -7.31 16.01 5.20
CA VAL A 69 -8.53 16.72 4.80
C VAL A 69 -8.96 17.73 5.87
N LYS A 70 -8.86 17.36 7.14
CA LYS A 70 -9.15 18.28 8.26
C LYS A 70 -8.21 19.48 8.25
N ASP A 71 -6.92 19.24 8.04
CA ASP A 71 -5.91 20.31 7.98
C ASP A 71 -6.13 21.22 6.77
N ALA A 72 -6.43 20.66 5.59
CA ALA A 72 -6.76 21.42 4.39
C ALA A 72 -8.00 22.32 4.62
N THR A 73 -9.03 21.80 5.28
CA THR A 73 -10.23 22.57 5.65
C THR A 73 -9.89 23.71 6.61
N SER A 74 -8.95 23.49 7.54
CA SER A 74 -8.47 24.53 8.45
C SER A 74 -7.70 25.62 7.72
N ILE A 75 -6.89 25.26 6.73
CA ILE A 75 -6.16 26.23 5.89
C ILE A 75 -7.14 27.06 5.06
N GLU A 76 -8.16 26.44 4.46
CA GLU A 76 -9.21 27.14 3.72
C GLU A 76 -9.93 28.18 4.61
N ARG A 77 -10.28 27.77 5.84
CA ARG A 77 -10.88 28.68 6.83
C ARG A 77 -9.94 29.83 7.16
N ALA A 78 -8.66 29.57 7.43
CA ALA A 78 -7.69 30.60 7.74
C ALA A 78 -7.50 31.59 6.58
N VAL A 79 -7.49 31.14 5.32
CA VAL A 79 -7.44 32.05 4.16
C VAL A 79 -8.69 32.94 4.12
N ARG A 80 -9.86 32.39 4.43
CA ARG A 80 -11.11 33.16 4.45
C ARG A 80 -11.16 34.16 5.60
N GLU A 81 -10.78 33.74 6.79
CA GLU A 81 -10.91 34.55 8.01
C GLU A 81 -9.76 35.55 8.16
N ASP A 82 -8.51 35.10 8.01
CA ASP A 82 -7.33 35.90 8.33
C ASP A 82 -6.85 36.76 7.16
N VAL A 83 -7.26 36.45 5.92
CA VAL A 83 -6.86 37.22 4.74
C VAL A 83 -8.06 37.94 4.15
N LYS A 84 -9.13 37.22 3.78
CA LYS A 84 -10.27 37.85 3.09
C LYS A 84 -11.03 38.82 4.00
N TYR A 85 -11.41 38.42 5.22
CA TYR A 85 -12.11 39.34 6.13
C TYR A 85 -11.22 40.46 6.65
N GLU A 86 -9.91 40.22 6.83
CA GLU A 86 -9.00 41.32 7.13
C GLU A 86 -9.02 42.33 5.98
N LEU A 87 -8.82 41.92 4.72
CA LEU A 87 -8.80 42.80 3.56
C LEU A 87 -10.08 43.63 3.35
N ASP A 88 -11.23 43.15 3.80
CA ASP A 88 -12.51 43.89 3.75
C ASP A 88 -12.60 45.02 4.81
N SER A 89 -11.65 45.10 5.75
CA SER A 89 -11.58 46.14 6.78
C SER A 89 -10.84 47.40 6.34
N SER A 90 -11.39 48.57 6.68
CA SER A 90 -10.87 49.89 6.31
C SER A 90 -9.50 50.31 6.87
N ARG A 91 -8.86 49.49 7.74
CA ARG A 91 -7.55 49.78 8.35
C ARG A 91 -6.59 48.58 8.30
N VAL A 92 -6.38 48.03 7.11
CA VAL A 92 -5.52 46.85 6.92
C VAL A 92 -4.07 47.22 6.69
N ASP A 93 -3.19 46.51 7.38
CA ASP A 93 -1.77 46.42 7.04
C ASP A 93 -1.59 45.40 5.89
N LEU A 94 -1.60 45.90 4.65
CA LEU A 94 -1.52 45.07 3.45
C LEU A 94 -0.27 44.19 3.41
N LYS A 95 0.83 44.62 4.04
CA LYS A 95 2.07 43.85 4.07
C LYS A 95 1.90 42.59 4.92
N LYS A 96 1.31 42.72 6.11
CA LYS A 96 1.03 41.57 6.99
C LYS A 96 0.03 40.59 6.38
N ALA A 97 -1.01 41.10 5.72
CA ALA A 97 -1.97 40.26 5.01
C ALA A 97 -1.30 39.45 3.88
N ALA A 98 -0.40 40.08 3.10
CA ALA A 98 0.34 39.40 2.05
C ALA A 98 1.32 38.34 2.58
N GLU A 99 2.02 38.62 3.69
CA GLU A 99 2.90 37.65 4.36
C GLU A 99 2.12 36.42 4.87
N ARG A 100 0.97 36.65 5.53
CA ARG A 100 0.07 35.57 5.98
C ARG A 100 -0.46 34.75 4.82
N TYR A 101 -0.94 35.39 3.76
CA TYR A 101 -1.42 34.69 2.57
C TYR A 101 -0.33 33.81 1.95
N THR A 102 0.89 34.34 1.83
CA THR A 102 2.02 33.57 1.28
C THR A 102 2.33 32.34 2.11
N ALA A 103 2.33 32.47 3.45
CA ALA A 103 2.54 31.35 4.36
C ALA A 103 1.41 30.30 4.26
N LEU A 104 0.15 30.74 4.22
CA LEU A 104 -1.01 29.85 4.06
C LEU A 104 -0.99 29.13 2.71
N ARG A 105 -0.62 29.83 1.63
CA ARG A 105 -0.46 29.23 0.29
C ARG A 105 0.63 28.17 0.27
N SER A 106 1.77 28.40 0.91
CA SER A 106 2.84 27.39 1.00
C SER A 106 2.33 26.12 1.70
N ARG A 107 1.68 26.28 2.84
CA ARG A 107 1.09 25.17 3.59
C ARG A 107 0.00 24.44 2.79
N ALA A 108 -0.83 25.18 2.06
CA ALA A 108 -1.83 24.60 1.17
C ALA A 108 -1.18 23.73 0.10
N GLN A 109 -0.10 24.20 -0.52
CA GLN A 109 0.64 23.44 -1.53
C GLN A 109 1.23 22.15 -0.94
N GLU A 110 1.86 22.24 0.24
CA GLU A 110 2.40 21.07 0.94
C GLU A 110 1.31 20.01 1.20
N GLN A 111 0.09 20.43 1.56
CA GLN A 111 -1.02 19.51 1.77
C GLN A 111 -1.63 18.97 0.48
N ILE A 112 -1.66 19.75 -0.60
CA ILE A 112 -2.03 19.24 -1.93
C ILE A 112 -1.06 18.13 -2.33
N ASP A 113 0.25 18.37 -2.22
CA ASP A 113 1.28 17.39 -2.56
C ASP A 113 1.19 16.13 -1.67
N ALA A 114 0.82 16.29 -0.40
CA ALA A 114 0.57 15.17 0.51
C ALA A 114 -0.66 14.35 0.10
N LEU A 115 -1.78 15.00 -0.22
CA LEU A 115 -3.02 14.34 -0.67
C LEU A 115 -2.82 13.62 -2.01
N GLU A 116 -2.08 14.20 -2.95
CA GLU A 116 -1.75 13.57 -4.22
C GLU A 116 -0.88 12.33 -4.05
N ARG A 117 0.09 12.35 -3.13
CA ARG A 117 0.87 11.16 -2.77
C ARG A 117 -0.02 10.08 -2.19
N LEU A 118 -0.92 10.45 -1.29
CA LEU A 118 -1.85 9.53 -0.66
C LEU A 118 -2.82 8.90 -1.67
N ALA A 119 -3.27 9.66 -2.67
CA ALA A 119 -4.09 9.14 -3.77
C ALA A 119 -3.35 8.09 -4.60
N ARG A 120 -2.08 8.35 -4.97
CA ARG A 120 -1.25 7.38 -5.70
C ARG A 120 -1.01 6.11 -4.90
N GLU A 121 -0.79 6.25 -3.60
CA GLU A 121 -0.60 5.09 -2.70
C GLU A 121 -1.90 4.28 -2.54
N ALA A 122 -3.06 4.95 -2.46
CA ALA A 122 -4.35 4.29 -2.44
C ALA A 122 -4.64 3.52 -3.74
N GLU A 123 -4.33 4.10 -4.90
CA GLU A 123 -4.44 3.41 -6.20
C GLU A 123 -3.54 2.18 -6.26
N TRP A 124 -2.30 2.32 -5.78
CA TRP A 124 -1.37 1.19 -5.71
C TRP A 124 -1.89 0.07 -4.79
N LEU A 125 -2.40 0.40 -3.60
CA LEU A 125 -3.00 -0.58 -2.70
C LEU A 125 -4.24 -1.25 -3.32
N ALA A 126 -5.09 -0.50 -4.00
CA ALA A 126 -6.27 -1.02 -4.68
C ALA A 126 -5.89 -2.02 -5.78
N GLU A 127 -4.85 -1.73 -6.56
CA GLU A 127 -4.32 -2.65 -7.57
C GLU A 127 -3.86 -3.98 -6.94
N LYS A 128 -3.15 -3.92 -5.80
CA LYS A 128 -2.68 -5.13 -5.10
C LYS A 128 -3.81 -5.90 -4.42
N ALA A 129 -4.84 -5.21 -3.93
CA ALA A 129 -6.01 -5.83 -3.34
C ALA A 129 -6.90 -6.57 -4.35
N ASN A 130 -6.85 -6.20 -5.65
CA ASN A 130 -7.64 -6.86 -6.69
C ASN A 130 -7.15 -8.29 -6.99
N ASP A 131 -5.84 -8.55 -6.89
CA ASP A 131 -5.27 -9.89 -6.95
C ASP A 131 -4.10 -10.02 -5.95
N PRO A 132 -4.40 -10.31 -4.67
CA PRO A 132 -3.39 -10.40 -3.63
C PRO A 132 -2.41 -11.56 -3.85
N TYR A 133 -2.85 -12.63 -4.52
CA TYR A 133 -2.01 -13.79 -4.83
C TYR A 133 -0.94 -13.41 -5.85
N ALA A 134 -1.32 -12.81 -6.98
CA ALA A 134 -0.37 -12.34 -7.99
C ALA A 134 0.54 -11.23 -7.43
N ALA A 135 0.00 -10.33 -6.61
CA ALA A 135 0.77 -9.29 -5.94
C ALA A 135 1.83 -9.89 -4.98
N TYR A 136 1.45 -10.86 -4.15
CA TYR A 136 2.37 -11.57 -3.25
C TYR A 136 3.44 -12.33 -4.03
N ARG A 137 3.05 -13.04 -5.09
CA ARG A 137 4.00 -13.73 -5.97
C ARG A 137 5.01 -12.76 -6.57
N ALA A 138 4.56 -11.65 -7.15
CA ALA A 138 5.44 -10.64 -7.73
C ALA A 138 6.40 -10.05 -6.68
N LEU A 139 5.93 -9.83 -5.45
CA LEU A 139 6.74 -9.36 -4.33
C LEU A 139 7.84 -10.36 -3.99
N VAL A 140 7.50 -11.64 -3.85
CA VAL A 140 8.44 -12.68 -3.42
C VAL A 140 9.44 -13.04 -4.53
N VAL A 141 9.03 -13.03 -5.79
CA VAL A 141 9.93 -13.19 -6.94
C VAL A 141 10.94 -12.04 -7.00
N ARG A 142 10.48 -10.81 -6.77
CA ARG A 142 11.36 -9.62 -6.77
C ARG A 142 12.29 -9.57 -5.58
N TYR A 143 11.84 -10.05 -4.42
CA TYR A 143 12.60 -10.07 -3.17
C TYR A 143 12.59 -11.48 -2.54
N PRO A 144 13.38 -12.42 -3.08
CA PRO A 144 13.35 -13.82 -2.63
C PRO A 144 13.68 -14.01 -1.14
N ALA A 145 14.41 -13.08 -0.54
CA ALA A 145 14.71 -13.08 0.90
C ALA A 145 13.46 -13.05 1.79
N LEU A 146 12.33 -12.53 1.28
CA LEU A 146 11.06 -12.48 2.00
C LEU A 146 10.38 -13.85 2.11
N SER A 147 10.68 -14.80 1.21
CA SER A 147 10.13 -16.17 1.27
C SER A 147 10.70 -17.03 2.41
N LYS A 148 11.90 -16.70 2.90
CA LYS A 148 12.67 -17.52 3.85
C LYS A 148 12.46 -17.13 5.31
N LYS A 149 11.83 -15.99 5.59
CA LYS A 149 11.81 -15.39 6.94
C LYS A 149 10.53 -15.62 7.75
N TYR A 150 9.55 -16.36 7.23
CA TYR A 150 8.30 -16.67 7.93
C TYR A 150 7.84 -18.11 7.68
#